data_AF-A0A0A6XCW2-F1
#
_entry.id   AF-A0A0A6XCW2-F1
#
_cell.length_a   1.000
_cell.length_b   1.000
_cell.length_c   1.000
_cell.angle_alpha   90.00
_cell.angle_beta   90.00
_cell.angle_gamma   90.00
#
_symmetry.space_group_name_H-M   'P 1'
#
loop_
_entity.id
_entity.type
_entity.pdbx_description
1 polymer ?
#
loop_
_entity_poly.entity_id
_entity_poly.type
_entity_poly.pdbx_seq_one_letter_code
_entity_poly.pdbx_strand_id
1 'polypeptide(L)'
;MPYTTARRARRRVIVASGLLAGALVITPASPAAAYDPAAGREVLGAGRHVDAIYAEVTGGKLDIRTRTPKGVVEGDRVVLHIPETGTSHTKLPKGYEFLGPEGAEAWVSTEVQDPSVVWPGWSFEGVKPGVLKGTLKIKYDSFRYAGPAAAPKFAVTQPGGFDGTKVSKLFVPGTTFTTVSGEPGSHTHGTWTFTAPGVYDIDFTVTATLATDVPISDSTTVRFVVGELGPTAAEPTPRADPPATAGLDDLTIVPNKVDAEYFVGQTITLSALSPDAAPTDTYRWQVTSPGAATPVADPKQTTATWTTKPNRAVDGTSIRVERLSAAGQVVETSEPQILRTRAKAPTTTLTVSADKSTYAVGDTATLRSAQSPQTEDEHYHWYLRKPGEDSYQWIPESRLADQQLPITADLNGAEVTARLFNTDHSVLAESAPIRLTMTGAGATDPAATIKITSAATTFAAGERATFTAEPSTPGSAVEWSVRKNGENPYVVFEGTPTLDESWDGAEIRAVVRDAQGGVLTETTIPVVDVTSAAAASSGDSSGSMLRYVVAGVVLLVLITGAVVVVVRRRRAHGAS
;
A
#
# COMPACT_ATOMS: atom_id res chain seq x y z
N MET A 1 -11.95 -77.66 12.72
CA MET A 1 -12.70 -78.55 13.63
C MET A 1 -13.24 -77.70 14.79
N PRO A 2 -14.47 -77.95 15.24
CA PRO A 2 -15.55 -76.97 15.10
C PRO A 2 -16.30 -76.64 16.42
N TYR A 3 -17.10 -75.56 16.36
CA TYR A 3 -18.46 -75.39 16.91
C TYR A 3 -18.79 -75.67 18.40
N THR A 4 -19.56 -74.76 18.98
CA THR A 4 -20.89 -75.06 19.59
C THR A 4 -21.74 -73.79 19.55
N THR A 5 -22.53 -73.57 18.48
CA THR A 5 -23.99 -73.81 18.36
C THR A 5 -24.88 -73.33 19.51
N ALA A 6 -25.80 -72.41 19.20
CA ALA A 6 -27.16 -72.48 19.70
C ALA A 6 -28.19 -72.24 18.56
N ARG A 7 -29.00 -73.28 18.36
CA ARG A 7 -30.23 -73.44 17.58
C ARG A 7 -31.30 -72.39 17.96
N ARG A 8 -32.43 -72.16 17.29
CA ARG A 8 -33.17 -72.67 16.10
C ARG A 8 -34.39 -71.72 16.00
N ALA A 9 -34.94 -71.54 14.80
CA ALA A 9 -36.29 -72.01 14.44
C ALA A 9 -36.84 -71.26 13.23
N ARG A 10 -37.03 -71.98 12.11
CA ARG A 10 -37.87 -71.56 11.00
C ARG A 10 -39.33 -71.84 11.37
N ARG A 11 -40.21 -70.85 11.23
CA ARG A 11 -41.67 -71.04 11.11
C ARG A 11 -42.19 -70.36 9.86
N ARG A 12 -43.24 -71.01 9.33
CA ARG A 12 -43.82 -70.90 8.00
C ARG A 12 -44.48 -69.54 7.76
N VAL A 13 -44.39 -69.12 6.51
CA VAL A 13 -45.13 -68.02 5.87
C VAL A 13 -46.63 -68.33 5.89
N ILE A 14 -47.43 -67.38 6.34
CA ILE A 14 -48.83 -67.20 5.96
C ILE A 14 -48.98 -65.73 5.55
N VAL A 15 -49.40 -65.52 4.31
CA VAL A 15 -49.70 -64.22 3.71
C VAL A 15 -51.03 -63.73 4.26
N ALA A 16 -51.04 -62.56 4.88
CA ALA A 16 -52.25 -61.80 5.19
C ALA A 16 -52.07 -60.39 4.63
N SER A 17 -52.75 -60.11 3.52
CA SER A 17 -52.82 -58.81 2.87
C SER A 17 -53.63 -57.85 3.74
N GLY A 18 -52.95 -56.93 4.43
CA GLY A 18 -53.57 -55.80 5.13
C GLY A 18 -53.35 -54.51 4.35
N LEU A 19 -54.41 -53.99 3.73
CA LEU A 19 -54.47 -52.61 3.22
C LEU A 19 -54.45 -51.64 4.41
N LEU A 20 -53.29 -51.04 4.70
CA LEU A 20 -53.19 -49.83 5.51
C LEU A 20 -53.24 -48.62 4.57
N ALA A 21 -54.38 -47.92 4.56
CA ALA A 21 -54.48 -46.58 4.00
C ALA A 21 -53.70 -45.63 4.91
N GLY A 22 -52.44 -45.34 4.56
CA GLY A 22 -51.67 -44.27 5.18
C GLY A 22 -52.21 -42.92 4.71
N ALA A 23 -52.90 -42.19 5.59
CA ALA A 23 -53.24 -40.79 5.36
C ALA A 23 -51.94 -39.98 5.32
N LEU A 24 -51.50 -39.63 4.11
CA LEU A 24 -50.41 -38.69 3.88
C LEU A 24 -50.91 -37.30 4.30
N VAL A 25 -50.54 -36.86 5.50
CA VAL A 25 -50.74 -35.47 5.93
C VAL A 25 -49.77 -34.62 5.12
N ILE A 26 -50.24 -34.08 4.01
CA ILE A 26 -49.54 -33.05 3.25
C ILE A 26 -49.71 -31.76 4.06
N THR A 27 -48.79 -31.46 4.96
CA THR A 27 -48.69 -30.11 5.52
C THR A 27 -48.26 -29.19 4.38
N PRO A 28 -49.03 -28.16 4.00
CA PRO A 28 -48.55 -27.17 3.05
C PRO A 28 -47.31 -26.52 3.67
N ALA A 29 -46.16 -26.70 3.03
CA ALA A 29 -44.98 -25.91 3.36
C ALA A 29 -45.39 -24.45 3.19
N SER A 30 -45.41 -23.69 4.29
CA SER A 30 -45.59 -22.25 4.19
C SER A 30 -44.47 -21.73 3.30
N PRO A 31 -44.76 -20.90 2.27
CA PRO A 31 -43.70 -20.31 1.48
C PRO A 31 -42.74 -19.60 2.44
N ALA A 32 -41.45 -19.90 2.34
CA ALA A 32 -40.44 -19.18 3.09
C ALA A 32 -40.68 -17.68 2.86
N ALA A 33 -40.80 -16.92 3.95
CA ALA A 33 -41.02 -15.48 3.85
C ALA A 33 -39.88 -14.88 3.01
N ALA A 34 -40.24 -14.15 1.96
CA ALA A 34 -39.27 -13.53 1.08
C ALA A 34 -38.47 -12.49 1.88
N TYR A 35 -37.14 -12.51 1.76
CA TYR A 35 -36.25 -11.64 2.52
C TYR A 35 -35.99 -10.36 1.74
N ASP A 36 -36.37 -9.19 2.28
CA ASP A 36 -36.04 -7.90 1.67
C ASP A 36 -34.66 -7.41 2.19
N PRO A 37 -33.61 -7.42 1.34
CA PRO A 37 -32.27 -7.01 1.75
C PRO A 37 -32.17 -5.51 2.09
N ALA A 38 -33.11 -4.70 1.62
CA ALA A 38 -33.19 -3.26 1.86
C ALA A 38 -34.16 -2.89 3.01
N ALA A 39 -34.81 -3.87 3.64
CA ALA A 39 -35.78 -3.61 4.71
C ALA A 39 -35.17 -2.77 5.83
N GLY A 40 -35.77 -1.60 6.09
CA GLY A 40 -35.34 -0.65 7.12
C GLY A 40 -34.06 0.13 6.80
N ARG A 41 -33.54 0.03 5.57
CA ARG A 41 -32.27 0.64 5.13
C ARG A 41 -32.48 1.70 4.06
N GLU A 42 -31.60 2.70 4.05
CA GLU A 42 -31.48 3.61 2.91
C GLU A 42 -30.71 2.93 1.78
N VAL A 43 -31.31 2.88 0.58
CA VAL A 43 -30.64 2.37 -0.62
C VAL A 43 -29.78 3.46 -1.24
N LEU A 44 -28.46 3.24 -1.27
CA LEU A 44 -27.47 4.11 -1.87
C LEU A 44 -27.01 3.52 -3.20
N GLY A 45 -27.55 4.03 -4.30
CA GLY A 45 -27.24 3.57 -5.66
C GLY A 45 -26.56 4.64 -6.52
N ALA A 46 -26.97 4.72 -7.79
CA ALA A 46 -26.42 5.61 -8.81
C ALA A 46 -26.04 7.03 -8.33
N GLY A 47 -24.78 7.41 -8.55
CA GLY A 47 -24.26 8.76 -8.33
C GLY A 47 -24.00 9.11 -6.87
N ARG A 48 -24.13 8.14 -5.95
CA ARG A 48 -23.83 8.34 -4.54
C ARG A 48 -22.37 8.01 -4.26
N HIS A 49 -21.61 9.02 -3.84
CA HIS A 49 -20.32 8.85 -3.19
C HIS A 49 -20.55 8.34 -1.76
N VAL A 50 -19.92 7.22 -1.41
CA VAL A 50 -20.10 6.57 -0.11
C VAL A 50 -18.77 6.04 0.40
N ASP A 51 -18.38 6.42 1.61
CA ASP A 51 -17.30 5.75 2.33
C ASP A 51 -17.93 4.65 3.18
N ALA A 52 -18.01 3.44 2.61
CA ALA A 52 -18.66 2.28 3.20
C ALA A 52 -18.06 1.94 4.58
N ILE A 53 -16.74 2.15 4.70
CA ILE A 53 -15.99 2.08 5.96
C ILE A 53 -15.46 3.47 6.25
N TYR A 54 -16.03 4.12 7.26
CA TYR A 54 -15.62 5.43 7.75
C TYR A 54 -15.22 5.30 9.22
N ALA A 55 -13.92 5.39 9.49
CA ALA A 55 -13.38 5.18 10.84
C ALA A 55 -13.39 6.48 11.65
N GLU A 56 -13.95 6.42 12.85
CA GLU A 56 -13.90 7.50 13.85
C GLU A 56 -13.23 7.00 15.13
N VAL A 57 -12.47 7.86 15.80
CA VAL A 57 -11.95 7.57 17.15
C VAL A 57 -12.57 8.54 18.14
N THR A 58 -13.48 8.04 18.98
CA THR A 58 -14.18 8.83 20.00
C THR A 58 -14.01 8.20 21.37
N GLY A 59 -13.55 8.98 22.35
CA GLY A 59 -13.37 8.49 23.72
C GLY A 59 -12.39 7.31 23.85
N GLY A 60 -11.38 7.26 22.98
CA GLY A 60 -10.38 6.17 22.95
C GLY A 60 -10.90 4.85 22.37
N LYS A 61 -12.06 4.86 21.68
CA LYS A 61 -12.61 3.70 20.97
C LYS A 61 -12.66 3.97 19.48
N LEU A 62 -12.42 2.93 18.70
CA LEU A 62 -12.67 2.93 17.26
C LEU A 62 -14.16 2.64 17.03
N ASP A 63 -14.78 3.39 16.14
CA ASP A 63 -16.16 3.22 15.70
C ASP A 63 -16.17 3.25 14.17
N ILE A 64 -16.67 2.19 13.53
CA ILE A 64 -16.78 2.10 12.06
C ILE A 64 -18.20 2.41 11.65
N ARG A 65 -18.33 3.51 10.91
CA ARG A 65 -19.59 3.97 10.34
C ARG A 65 -19.55 3.99 8.82
N THR A 66 -20.60 4.49 8.20
CA THR A 66 -20.65 4.78 6.77
C THR A 66 -20.89 6.27 6.55
N ARG A 67 -20.06 6.91 5.72
CA ARG A 67 -20.27 8.30 5.31
C ARG A 67 -21.05 8.35 4.00
N THR A 68 -22.17 9.05 4.04
CA THR A 68 -23.07 9.25 2.88
C THR A 68 -23.13 10.74 2.52
N PRO A 69 -23.74 11.12 1.38
CA PRO A 69 -23.96 12.52 1.05
C PRO A 69 -24.82 13.28 2.07
N LYS A 70 -25.59 12.58 2.92
CA LYS A 70 -26.43 13.17 3.98
C LYS A 70 -25.73 13.26 5.34
N GLY A 71 -24.53 12.69 5.47
CA GLY A 71 -23.78 12.60 6.72
C GLY A 71 -23.37 11.17 7.08
N VAL A 72 -22.79 11.03 8.26
CA VAL A 72 -22.31 9.76 8.81
C VAL A 72 -23.47 9.02 9.50
N VAL A 73 -23.61 7.72 9.22
CA VAL A 73 -24.66 6.84 9.75
C VAL A 73 -24.07 5.48 10.14
N GLU A 74 -24.78 4.72 10.96
CA GLU A 74 -24.46 3.31 11.23
C GLU A 74 -24.50 2.49 9.92
N GLY A 75 -23.53 1.59 9.72
CA GLY A 75 -23.40 0.84 8.47
C GLY A 75 -24.58 -0.07 8.17
N ASP A 76 -25.25 -0.60 9.19
CA ASP A 76 -26.41 -1.48 9.05
C ASP A 76 -27.70 -0.75 8.58
N ARG A 77 -27.69 0.58 8.58
CA ARG A 77 -28.80 1.44 8.13
C ARG A 77 -28.78 1.74 6.63
N VAL A 78 -27.76 1.29 5.91
CA VAL A 78 -27.62 1.53 4.49
C VAL A 78 -27.42 0.23 3.73
N VAL A 79 -27.72 0.26 2.43
CA VAL A 79 -27.38 -0.80 1.49
C VAL A 79 -26.82 -0.16 0.23
N LEU A 80 -25.70 -0.69 -0.25
CA LEU A 80 -25.04 -0.20 -1.45
C LEU A 80 -25.59 -0.95 -2.66
N HIS A 81 -26.10 -0.22 -3.64
CA HIS A 81 -26.74 -0.81 -4.81
C HIS A 81 -25.88 -0.66 -6.05
N ILE A 82 -25.50 -1.78 -6.65
CA ILE A 82 -24.88 -1.85 -7.97
C ILE A 82 -25.96 -2.27 -8.97
N PRO A 83 -26.64 -1.30 -9.63
CA PRO A 83 -27.72 -1.59 -10.58
C PRO A 83 -27.21 -2.31 -11.84
N GLU A 84 -28.14 -2.80 -12.66
CA GLU A 84 -27.83 -3.17 -14.04
C GLU A 84 -27.87 -1.94 -14.95
N THR A 85 -26.68 -1.46 -15.33
CA THR A 85 -26.50 -0.37 -16.29
C THR A 85 -25.49 -0.79 -17.34
N GLY A 86 -25.38 -0.02 -18.43
CA GLY A 86 -24.41 -0.31 -19.48
C GLY A 86 -22.94 -0.20 -19.05
N THR A 87 -22.64 0.44 -17.92
CA THR A 87 -21.28 0.60 -17.39
C THR A 87 -21.02 -0.27 -16.16
N SER A 88 -22.06 -0.58 -15.37
CA SER A 88 -21.93 -1.48 -14.22
C SER A 88 -22.06 -2.95 -14.58
N HIS A 89 -22.90 -3.37 -15.54
CA HIS A 89 -22.96 -4.75 -16.01
C HIS A 89 -22.05 -4.89 -17.24
N THR A 90 -20.92 -5.58 -17.05
CA THR A 90 -19.83 -5.64 -18.02
C THR A 90 -19.26 -7.06 -18.11
N LYS A 91 -18.18 -7.19 -18.88
CA LYS A 91 -17.38 -8.41 -18.96
C LYS A 91 -16.08 -8.26 -18.17
N LEU A 92 -15.62 -9.35 -17.56
CA LEU A 92 -14.28 -9.40 -16.97
C LEU A 92 -13.22 -9.09 -18.03
N PRO A 93 -12.40 -8.05 -17.85
CA PRO A 93 -11.30 -7.76 -18.74
C PRO A 93 -10.10 -8.65 -18.43
N LYS A 94 -9.12 -8.65 -19.33
CA LYS A 94 -7.79 -9.24 -19.07
C LYS A 94 -7.21 -8.72 -17.75
N GLY A 95 -6.57 -9.60 -16.98
CA GLY A 95 -5.99 -9.31 -15.67
C GLY A 95 -6.91 -9.63 -14.48
N TYR A 96 -8.17 -10.02 -14.72
CA TYR A 96 -9.13 -10.44 -13.68
C TYR A 96 -9.36 -11.95 -13.66
N GLU A 97 -8.43 -12.75 -14.17
CA GLU A 97 -8.57 -14.22 -14.31
C GLU A 97 -8.77 -14.93 -12.97
N PHE A 98 -8.38 -14.29 -11.86
CA PHE A 98 -8.62 -14.79 -10.50
C PHE A 98 -10.12 -14.78 -10.09
N LEU A 99 -10.96 -13.96 -10.75
CA LEU A 99 -12.41 -14.00 -10.60
C LEU A 99 -13.05 -15.04 -11.54
N GLY A 100 -12.60 -15.10 -12.79
CA GLY A 100 -13.13 -16.02 -13.79
C GLY A 100 -12.47 -15.80 -15.16
N PRO A 101 -12.86 -16.57 -16.19
CA PRO A 101 -12.29 -16.38 -17.52
C PRO A 101 -12.59 -14.98 -18.08
N GLU A 102 -11.65 -14.42 -18.83
CA GLU A 102 -11.85 -13.17 -19.58
C GLU A 102 -13.15 -13.27 -20.41
N GLY A 103 -13.96 -12.21 -20.42
CA GLY A 103 -15.24 -12.19 -21.12
C GLY A 103 -16.44 -12.74 -20.33
N ALA A 104 -16.24 -13.28 -19.11
CA ALA A 104 -17.35 -13.67 -18.23
C ALA A 104 -18.14 -12.45 -17.73
N GLU A 105 -19.43 -12.61 -17.41
CA GLU A 105 -20.25 -11.53 -16.84
C GLU A 105 -19.69 -11.04 -15.50
N ALA A 106 -19.79 -9.74 -15.28
CA ALA A 106 -19.42 -9.09 -14.04
C ALA A 106 -20.26 -7.83 -13.78
N TRP A 107 -20.39 -7.48 -12.50
CA TRP A 107 -20.97 -6.24 -12.04
C TRP A 107 -19.91 -5.41 -11.35
N VAL A 108 -19.73 -4.16 -11.78
CA VAL A 108 -18.63 -3.32 -11.36
C VAL A 108 -19.08 -1.96 -10.83
N SER A 109 -18.34 -1.46 -9.86
CA SER A 109 -18.25 -0.03 -9.54
C SER A 109 -16.77 0.34 -9.57
N THR A 110 -16.39 1.27 -10.44
CA THR A 110 -14.98 1.61 -10.68
C THR A 110 -14.43 2.57 -9.64
N GLU A 111 -13.11 2.57 -9.50
CA GLU A 111 -12.34 3.51 -8.69
C GLU A 111 -12.51 4.96 -9.18
N VAL A 112 -12.74 5.15 -10.47
CA VAL A 112 -13.19 6.44 -11.04
C VAL A 112 -14.71 6.52 -10.86
N GLN A 113 -15.19 7.65 -10.34
CA GLN A 113 -16.61 7.85 -10.09
C GLN A 113 -17.44 7.75 -11.37
N ASP A 114 -18.35 6.79 -11.42
CA ASP A 114 -19.39 6.66 -12.44
C ASP A 114 -20.74 7.07 -11.83
N PRO A 115 -21.42 8.10 -12.37
CA PRO A 115 -22.68 8.59 -11.83
C PRO A 115 -23.86 7.61 -11.98
N SER A 116 -23.71 6.50 -12.71
CA SER A 116 -24.74 5.48 -12.90
C SER A 116 -24.75 4.38 -11.82
N VAL A 117 -23.72 4.34 -10.97
CA VAL A 117 -23.55 3.32 -9.92
C VAL A 117 -23.21 4.00 -8.58
N VAL A 118 -23.38 3.29 -7.46
CA VAL A 118 -22.81 3.73 -6.19
C VAL A 118 -21.29 3.77 -6.30
N TRP A 119 -20.63 4.74 -5.67
CA TRP A 119 -19.17 4.85 -5.65
C TRP A 119 -18.64 4.61 -4.24
N PRO A 120 -18.40 3.34 -3.88
CA PRO A 120 -17.99 2.92 -2.54
C PRO A 120 -16.47 3.05 -2.33
N GLY A 121 -16.08 3.48 -1.15
CA GLY A 121 -14.69 3.58 -0.72
C GLY A 121 -14.55 3.37 0.80
N TRP A 122 -13.38 3.71 1.32
CA TRP A 122 -13.14 3.83 2.75
C TRP A 122 -12.38 5.13 3.04
N SER A 123 -12.66 5.71 4.20
CA SER A 123 -12.07 6.97 4.60
C SER A 123 -11.66 6.94 6.07
N PHE A 124 -10.46 7.46 6.32
CA PHE A 124 -9.87 7.70 7.63
C PHE A 124 -9.82 9.19 7.95
N GLU A 125 -10.52 10.05 7.19
CA GLU A 125 -10.70 11.48 7.50
C GLU A 125 -11.41 11.72 8.84
N GLY A 126 -12.18 10.74 9.33
CA GLY A 126 -12.78 10.77 10.66
C GLY A 126 -11.76 10.63 11.81
N VAL A 127 -10.51 10.29 11.50
CA VAL A 127 -9.42 10.17 12.47
C VAL A 127 -8.46 11.34 12.32
N LYS A 128 -8.38 12.16 13.37
CA LYS A 128 -7.49 13.33 13.38
C LYS A 128 -6.01 12.91 13.44
N PRO A 129 -5.10 13.67 12.80
CA PRO A 129 -3.67 13.49 13.00
C PRO A 129 -3.27 13.51 14.47
N GLY A 130 -2.32 12.66 14.85
CA GLY A 130 -1.79 12.56 16.21
C GLY A 130 -2.64 11.75 17.20
N VAL A 131 -3.83 11.28 16.82
CA VAL A 131 -4.66 10.39 17.68
C VAL A 131 -4.09 8.97 17.72
N LEU A 132 -3.57 8.50 16.59
CA LEU A 132 -3.04 7.15 16.43
C LEU A 132 -1.51 7.16 16.38
N LYS A 133 -0.96 6.03 16.79
CA LYS A 133 0.39 5.60 16.47
C LYS A 133 0.30 4.70 15.23
N GLY A 134 1.00 5.07 14.15
CA GLY A 134 0.95 4.30 12.91
C GLY A 134 -0.32 4.48 12.09
N THR A 135 -0.60 3.50 11.24
CA THR A 135 -1.73 3.46 10.29
C THR A 135 -2.94 2.73 10.86
N LEU A 136 -4.10 2.94 10.22
CA LEU A 136 -5.24 2.04 10.33
C LEU A 136 -5.07 0.88 9.35
N LYS A 137 -5.56 -0.31 9.72
CA LYS A 137 -5.61 -1.49 8.86
C LYS A 137 -7.04 -1.97 8.72
N ILE A 138 -7.53 -2.06 7.49
CA ILE A 138 -8.80 -2.73 7.19
C ILE A 138 -8.47 -4.15 6.75
N LYS A 139 -9.02 -5.13 7.46
CA LYS A 139 -8.93 -6.55 7.13
C LYS A 139 -10.30 -7.03 6.65
N TYR A 140 -10.32 -7.73 5.53
CA TYR A 140 -11.46 -8.56 5.12
C TYR A 140 -11.48 -9.85 5.97
N ASP A 141 -12.65 -10.20 6.50
CA ASP A 141 -12.81 -11.38 7.37
C ASP A 141 -13.59 -12.50 6.70
N SER A 142 -14.78 -12.22 6.15
CA SER A 142 -15.62 -13.21 5.49
C SER A 142 -16.69 -12.54 4.64
N PHE A 143 -17.41 -13.32 3.83
CA PHE A 143 -18.64 -12.85 3.20
C PHE A 143 -19.77 -13.88 3.23
N ARG A 144 -21.00 -13.36 3.16
CA ARG A 144 -22.24 -14.13 2.99
C ARG A 144 -22.90 -13.74 1.68
N TYR A 145 -23.64 -14.66 1.09
CA TYR A 145 -24.31 -14.43 -0.19
C TYR A 145 -25.71 -15.04 -0.24
N ALA A 146 -26.65 -14.31 -0.84
CA ALA A 146 -27.95 -14.79 -1.29
C ALA A 146 -28.17 -14.46 -2.77
N GLY A 147 -28.43 -15.48 -3.57
CA GLY A 147 -28.68 -15.33 -5.01
C GLY A 147 -28.50 -16.66 -5.75
N PRO A 148 -28.67 -16.66 -7.08
CA PRO A 148 -28.70 -17.89 -7.88
C PRO A 148 -27.33 -18.55 -8.09
N ALA A 149 -26.22 -17.83 -7.86
CA ALA A 149 -24.89 -18.36 -8.15
C ALA A 149 -24.42 -19.37 -7.08
N ALA A 150 -23.89 -20.50 -7.55
CA ALA A 150 -23.32 -21.53 -6.67
C ALA A 150 -21.95 -21.11 -6.10
N ALA A 151 -21.12 -20.44 -6.90
CA ALA A 151 -19.78 -19.99 -6.54
C ALA A 151 -19.59 -18.48 -6.83
N PRO A 152 -20.34 -17.61 -6.13
CA PRO A 152 -20.18 -16.16 -6.27
C PRO A 152 -18.79 -15.74 -5.80
N LYS A 153 -18.18 -14.80 -6.50
CA LYS A 153 -16.91 -14.18 -6.11
C LYS A 153 -17.05 -12.66 -6.17
N PHE A 154 -16.16 -11.99 -5.46
CA PHE A 154 -15.95 -10.56 -5.62
C PHE A 154 -14.46 -10.23 -5.45
N ALA A 155 -14.07 -9.04 -5.89
CA ALA A 155 -12.78 -8.47 -5.57
C ALA A 155 -12.85 -6.95 -5.47
N VAL A 156 -11.90 -6.40 -4.72
CA VAL A 156 -11.58 -4.97 -4.74
C VAL A 156 -10.17 -4.80 -5.27
N THR A 157 -10.02 -3.96 -6.29
CA THR A 157 -8.77 -3.75 -7.01
C THR A 157 -8.49 -2.26 -7.22
N GLN A 158 -7.28 -1.95 -7.66
CA GLN A 158 -6.87 -0.61 -8.11
C GLN A 158 -5.93 -0.72 -9.32
N PRO A 159 -5.76 0.37 -10.08
CA PRO A 159 -4.64 0.50 -10.99
C PRO A 159 -3.30 0.19 -10.31
N GLY A 160 -2.43 -0.52 -11.02
CA GLY A 160 -1.24 -1.12 -10.46
C GLY A 160 -0.06 -1.14 -11.41
N GLY A 161 1.07 -1.55 -10.85
CA GLY A 161 2.33 -1.62 -11.58
C GLY A 161 2.90 -0.25 -11.90
N PHE A 162 3.98 -0.29 -12.63
CA PHE A 162 4.78 0.88 -12.95
C PHE A 162 4.06 1.90 -13.85
N ASP A 163 3.29 1.44 -14.82
CA ASP A 163 2.55 2.27 -15.77
C ASP A 163 1.08 2.51 -15.37
N GLY A 164 0.64 1.93 -14.25
CA GLY A 164 -0.75 2.03 -13.79
C GLY A 164 -1.75 1.23 -14.64
N THR A 165 -1.30 0.42 -15.60
CA THR A 165 -2.19 -0.34 -16.50
C THR A 165 -2.52 -1.74 -15.99
N LYS A 166 -1.84 -2.19 -14.94
CA LYS A 166 -2.04 -3.51 -14.34
C LYS A 166 -3.08 -3.47 -13.24
N VAL A 167 -3.51 -4.64 -12.78
CA VAL A 167 -4.52 -4.78 -11.73
C VAL A 167 -3.83 -5.10 -10.40
N SER A 168 -3.77 -4.13 -9.51
CA SER A 168 -3.42 -4.35 -8.10
C SER A 168 -4.61 -4.91 -7.34
N LYS A 169 -4.38 -5.97 -6.57
CA LYS A 169 -5.38 -6.62 -5.72
C LYS A 169 -5.36 -6.01 -4.33
N LEU A 170 -6.53 -5.68 -3.78
CA LEU A 170 -6.68 -5.14 -2.42
C LEU A 170 -7.40 -6.15 -1.51
N PHE A 171 -8.59 -6.57 -1.92
CA PHE A 171 -9.38 -7.59 -1.26
C PHE A 171 -9.81 -8.64 -2.28
N VAL A 172 -9.26 -9.85 -2.18
CA VAL A 172 -9.64 -10.99 -3.00
C VAL A 172 -9.79 -12.19 -2.07
N PRO A 173 -11.03 -12.62 -1.77
CA PRO A 173 -11.30 -13.77 -0.92
C PRO A 173 -10.51 -15.00 -1.38
N GLY A 174 -9.92 -15.70 -0.41
CA GLY A 174 -9.08 -16.87 -0.64
C GLY A 174 -7.72 -16.59 -1.27
N THR A 175 -7.14 -15.42 -1.02
CA THR A 175 -5.77 -15.07 -1.41
C THR A 175 -5.02 -14.40 -0.25
N THR A 176 -3.78 -13.96 -0.46
CA THR A 176 -3.02 -13.13 0.50
C THR A 176 -3.45 -11.66 0.49
N PHE A 177 -4.29 -11.23 -0.47
CA PHE A 177 -4.79 -9.86 -0.59
C PHE A 177 -6.08 -9.71 0.21
N THR A 178 -5.95 -9.56 1.53
CA THR A 178 -7.09 -9.45 2.46
C THR A 178 -6.97 -8.27 3.41
N THR A 179 -5.96 -7.42 3.25
CA THR A 179 -5.70 -6.29 4.14
C THR A 179 -5.20 -5.10 3.34
N VAL A 180 -5.73 -3.93 3.64
CA VAL A 180 -5.18 -2.64 3.21
C VAL A 180 -4.84 -1.80 4.44
N SER A 181 -3.99 -0.81 4.27
CA SER A 181 -3.63 0.13 5.34
C SER A 181 -3.66 1.55 4.80
N GLY A 182 -3.88 2.52 5.68
CA GLY A 182 -3.87 3.93 5.33
C GLY A 182 -3.64 4.81 6.54
N GLU A 183 -3.16 6.02 6.28
CA GLU A 183 -2.88 7.01 7.31
C GLU A 183 -4.17 7.68 7.81
N PRO A 184 -4.20 8.18 9.05
CA PRO A 184 -5.23 9.13 9.47
C PRO A 184 -5.37 10.27 8.45
N GLY A 185 -6.60 10.64 8.09
CA GLY A 185 -6.86 11.64 7.05
C GLY A 185 -6.93 11.10 5.62
N SER A 186 -6.51 9.85 5.36
CA SER A 186 -6.54 9.29 4.00
C SER A 186 -7.96 8.91 3.55
N HIS A 187 -8.16 8.92 2.24
CA HIS A 187 -9.42 8.56 1.57
C HIS A 187 -9.11 7.73 0.33
N THR A 188 -9.81 6.62 0.13
CA THR A 188 -9.53 5.71 -0.98
C THR A 188 -10.79 5.08 -1.58
N HIS A 189 -10.81 5.03 -2.91
CA HIS A 189 -11.74 4.25 -3.71
C HIS A 189 -11.00 3.16 -4.49
N GLY A 190 -11.66 2.04 -4.71
CA GLY A 190 -11.18 0.92 -5.52
C GLY A 190 -12.27 0.44 -6.47
N THR A 191 -11.89 -0.38 -7.44
CA THR A 191 -12.82 -1.06 -8.33
C THR A 191 -13.42 -2.25 -7.59
N TRP A 192 -14.72 -2.23 -7.33
CA TRP A 192 -15.46 -3.36 -6.77
C TRP A 192 -16.06 -4.17 -7.90
N THR A 193 -15.67 -5.45 -8.01
CA THR A 193 -16.13 -6.35 -9.07
C THR A 193 -16.79 -7.57 -8.47
N PHE A 194 -18.00 -7.90 -8.90
CA PHE A 194 -18.78 -9.06 -8.48
C PHE A 194 -19.05 -9.97 -9.69
N THR A 195 -18.99 -11.29 -9.51
CA THR A 195 -19.20 -12.25 -10.62
C THR A 195 -20.64 -12.73 -10.78
N ALA A 196 -21.55 -12.29 -9.92
CA ALA A 196 -22.96 -12.67 -9.96
C ALA A 196 -23.87 -11.58 -9.37
N PRO A 197 -25.13 -11.49 -9.80
CA PRO A 197 -26.13 -10.68 -9.12
C PRO A 197 -26.56 -11.38 -7.82
N GLY A 198 -27.06 -10.60 -6.86
CA GLY A 198 -27.48 -11.08 -5.55
C GLY A 198 -27.10 -10.12 -4.42
N VAL A 199 -27.26 -10.59 -3.20
CA VAL A 199 -26.96 -9.84 -1.98
C VAL A 199 -25.65 -10.37 -1.40
N TYR A 200 -24.68 -9.47 -1.19
CA TYR A 200 -23.39 -9.77 -0.58
C TYR A 200 -23.29 -9.01 0.74
N ASP A 201 -23.10 -9.72 1.84
CA ASP A 201 -22.72 -9.14 3.13
C ASP A 201 -21.24 -9.41 3.34
N ILE A 202 -20.42 -8.36 3.35
CA ILE A 202 -18.95 -8.47 3.44
C ILE A 202 -18.51 -7.92 4.79
N ASP A 203 -17.88 -8.78 5.59
CA ASP A 203 -17.43 -8.45 6.94
C ASP A 203 -15.99 -7.93 6.91
N PHE A 204 -15.77 -6.80 7.56
CA PHE A 204 -14.46 -6.18 7.73
C PHE A 204 -14.18 -5.88 9.19
N THR A 205 -12.90 -5.95 9.56
CA THR A 205 -12.39 -5.48 10.85
C THR A 205 -11.37 -4.38 10.60
N VAL A 206 -11.54 -3.25 11.29
CA VAL A 206 -10.54 -2.17 11.30
C VAL A 206 -9.79 -2.21 12.61
N THR A 207 -8.46 -2.16 12.53
CA THR A 207 -7.56 -2.12 13.68
C THR A 207 -6.65 -0.91 13.62
N ALA A 208 -6.32 -0.36 14.78
CA ALA A 208 -5.38 0.73 14.94
C ALA A 208 -4.74 0.68 16.33
N THR A 209 -3.70 1.49 16.55
CA THR A 209 -3.09 1.69 17.86
C THR A 209 -3.18 3.17 18.22
N LEU A 210 -3.72 3.50 19.39
CA LEU A 210 -3.72 4.88 19.89
C LEU A 210 -2.29 5.37 20.12
N ALA A 211 -2.10 6.69 20.10
CA ALA A 211 -0.81 7.32 20.47
C ALA A 211 -0.30 6.92 21.87
N THR A 212 -1.20 6.41 22.74
CA THR A 212 -0.90 5.88 24.07
C THR A 212 -0.58 4.38 24.06
N ASP A 213 -0.23 3.79 22.91
CA ASP A 213 0.09 2.36 22.72
C ASP A 213 -1.06 1.38 23.02
N VAL A 214 -2.31 1.86 23.04
CA VAL A 214 -3.48 1.00 23.26
C VAL A 214 -4.03 0.53 21.92
N PRO A 215 -4.10 -0.80 21.66
CA PRO A 215 -4.74 -1.32 20.46
C PRO A 215 -6.25 -1.12 20.55
N ILE A 216 -6.85 -0.70 19.43
CA ILE A 216 -8.29 -0.52 19.26
C ILE A 216 -8.74 -1.25 18.00
N SER A 217 -9.95 -1.77 18.02
CA SER A 217 -10.54 -2.51 16.91
C SER A 217 -12.04 -2.31 16.92
N ASP A 218 -12.63 -2.37 15.73
CA ASP A 218 -14.07 -2.48 15.54
C ASP A 218 -14.35 -3.28 14.25
N SER A 219 -15.57 -3.75 14.06
CA SER A 219 -15.96 -4.54 12.88
C SER A 219 -17.28 -4.04 12.29
N THR A 220 -17.43 -4.17 10.98
CA THR A 220 -18.65 -3.78 10.27
C THR A 220 -18.98 -4.77 9.14
N THR A 221 -20.26 -4.82 8.76
CA THR A 221 -20.72 -5.57 7.60
C THR A 221 -21.21 -4.58 6.55
N VAL A 222 -20.57 -4.58 5.38
CA VAL A 222 -21.02 -3.79 4.24
C VAL A 222 -21.93 -4.65 3.37
N ARG A 223 -23.19 -4.23 3.23
CA ARG A 223 -24.16 -4.90 2.36
C ARG A 223 -24.18 -4.30 0.97
N PHE A 224 -23.96 -5.15 -0.03
CA PHE A 224 -24.21 -4.86 -1.44
C PHE A 224 -25.44 -5.61 -1.94
N VAL A 225 -26.27 -4.92 -2.72
CA VAL A 225 -27.25 -5.54 -3.62
C VAL A 225 -26.75 -5.32 -5.05
N VAL A 226 -26.51 -6.41 -5.76
CA VAL A 226 -25.96 -6.41 -7.12
C VAL A 226 -27.04 -6.88 -8.08
N GLY A 227 -27.33 -6.06 -9.09
CA GLY A 227 -28.42 -6.28 -10.04
C GLY A 227 -29.75 -5.68 -9.55
N GLU A 228 -30.86 -6.36 -9.79
CA GLU A 228 -32.21 -5.90 -9.46
C GLU A 228 -32.44 -5.74 -7.94
N LEU A 229 -33.16 -4.68 -7.56
CA LEU A 229 -33.65 -4.54 -6.19
C LEU A 229 -34.92 -5.36 -6.01
N GLY A 230 -34.98 -6.15 -4.95
CA GLY A 230 -36.18 -6.92 -4.63
C GLY A 230 -35.91 -7.97 -3.56
N PRO A 231 -36.98 -8.64 -3.10
CA PRO A 231 -36.83 -9.68 -2.11
C PRO A 231 -36.09 -10.90 -2.69
N THR A 232 -35.20 -11.49 -1.91
CA THR A 232 -34.57 -12.76 -2.20
C THR A 232 -35.35 -13.91 -1.59
N ALA A 233 -35.08 -15.13 -2.07
CA ALA A 233 -35.70 -16.34 -1.53
C ALA A 233 -35.28 -16.63 -0.07
N ALA A 234 -34.10 -16.15 0.35
CA ALA A 234 -33.54 -16.36 1.68
C ALA A 234 -32.49 -15.28 2.01
N GLU A 235 -32.13 -15.20 3.29
CA GLU A 235 -31.02 -14.38 3.80
C GLU A 235 -29.65 -14.81 3.25
N PRO A 236 -28.66 -13.90 3.18
CA PRO A 236 -27.29 -14.24 2.84
C PRO A 236 -26.70 -15.30 3.76
N THR A 237 -26.17 -16.37 3.18
CA THR A 237 -25.51 -17.47 3.92
C THR A 237 -24.00 -17.41 3.77
N PRO A 238 -23.22 -17.80 4.80
CA PRO A 238 -21.76 -17.78 4.73
C PRO A 238 -21.21 -18.55 3.53
N ARG A 239 -20.19 -17.97 2.90
CA ARG A 239 -19.41 -18.63 1.85
C ARG A 239 -18.04 -18.99 2.38
N ALA A 240 -17.57 -20.18 2.01
CA ALA A 240 -16.23 -20.63 2.35
C ALA A 240 -15.25 -20.09 1.30
N ASP A 241 -14.26 -19.34 1.76
CA ASP A 241 -13.16 -18.92 0.91
C ASP A 241 -12.26 -20.13 0.61
N PRO A 242 -11.75 -20.27 -0.63
CA PRO A 242 -10.70 -21.24 -0.88
C PRO A 242 -9.44 -20.86 -0.09
N PRO A 243 -8.58 -21.81 0.29
CA PRO A 243 -7.29 -21.46 0.86
C PRO A 243 -6.45 -20.67 -0.16
N ALA A 244 -5.54 -19.80 0.31
CA ALA A 244 -4.65 -19.02 -0.56
C ALA A 244 -3.71 -19.89 -1.42
N THR A 245 -3.58 -21.18 -1.08
CA THR A 245 -2.84 -22.20 -1.84
C THR A 245 -3.67 -22.91 -2.90
N ALA A 246 -4.96 -22.58 -3.04
CA ALA A 246 -5.83 -23.24 -4.01
C ALA A 246 -5.32 -23.02 -5.44
N GLY A 247 -5.10 -24.12 -6.17
CA GLY A 247 -4.57 -24.10 -7.53
C GLY A 247 -3.05 -23.96 -7.62
N LEU A 248 -2.33 -24.00 -6.49
CA LEU A 248 -0.88 -24.15 -6.48
C LEU A 248 -0.52 -25.64 -6.38
N ASP A 249 0.46 -26.06 -7.16
CA ASP A 249 1.01 -27.42 -7.10
C ASP A 249 2.27 -27.48 -6.20
N ASP A 250 3.05 -26.39 -6.15
CA ASP A 250 4.34 -26.30 -5.47
C ASP A 250 4.50 -25.00 -4.68
N LEU A 251 5.55 -24.93 -3.84
CA LEU A 251 6.00 -23.71 -3.14
C LEU A 251 6.15 -22.52 -4.08
N THR A 252 5.28 -21.54 -3.92
CA THR A 252 5.19 -20.35 -4.78
C THR A 252 5.41 -19.08 -3.97
N ILE A 253 6.21 -18.16 -4.52
CA ILE A 253 6.37 -16.80 -3.98
C ILE A 253 5.25 -15.92 -4.54
N VAL A 254 4.47 -15.30 -3.66
CA VAL A 254 3.42 -14.33 -3.99
C VAL A 254 3.83 -12.94 -3.50
N PRO A 255 4.19 -12.02 -4.41
CA PRO A 255 4.45 -10.63 -4.06
C PRO A 255 3.16 -9.89 -3.66
N ASN A 256 3.26 -8.94 -2.72
CA ASN A 256 2.13 -8.08 -2.33
C ASN A 256 1.83 -6.96 -3.34
N LYS A 257 2.63 -6.81 -4.39
CA LYS A 257 2.42 -5.90 -5.51
C LYS A 257 2.49 -6.66 -6.83
N VAL A 258 1.67 -6.26 -7.78
CA VAL A 258 1.59 -6.88 -9.11
C VAL A 258 2.98 -6.91 -9.77
N ASP A 259 3.34 -8.06 -10.33
CA ASP A 259 4.64 -8.35 -10.97
C ASP A 259 5.89 -8.05 -10.14
N ALA A 260 5.76 -7.96 -8.80
CA ALA A 260 6.84 -7.54 -7.91
C ALA A 260 7.45 -6.18 -8.32
N GLU A 261 6.62 -5.26 -8.82
CA GLU A 261 6.99 -3.89 -9.14
C GLU A 261 6.76 -2.96 -7.95
N TYR A 262 7.84 -2.33 -7.48
CA TYR A 262 7.83 -1.47 -6.30
C TYR A 262 8.49 -0.12 -6.58
N PHE A 263 7.88 0.94 -6.05
CA PHE A 263 8.49 2.25 -6.00
C PHE A 263 9.30 2.45 -4.71
N VAL A 264 10.36 3.24 -4.77
CA VAL A 264 11.10 3.71 -3.59
C VAL A 264 10.12 4.31 -2.57
N GLY A 265 10.31 3.97 -1.28
CA GLY A 265 9.43 4.35 -0.18
C GLY A 265 8.47 3.25 0.26
N GLN A 266 8.11 2.34 -0.63
CA GLN A 266 7.18 1.25 -0.33
C GLN A 266 7.83 0.18 0.56
N THR A 267 7.11 -0.91 0.81
CA THR A 267 7.66 -2.10 1.46
C THR A 267 7.42 -3.30 0.57
N ILE A 268 8.48 -4.03 0.25
CA ILE A 268 8.39 -5.30 -0.43
C ILE A 268 7.94 -6.33 0.60
N THR A 269 6.88 -7.07 0.30
CA THR A 269 6.43 -8.20 1.12
C THR A 269 6.14 -9.39 0.21
N LEU A 270 6.88 -10.46 0.42
CA LEU A 270 6.76 -11.71 -0.31
C LEU A 270 6.18 -12.78 0.62
N SER A 271 5.17 -13.50 0.16
CA SER A 271 4.58 -14.63 0.87
C SER A 271 4.97 -15.93 0.20
N ALA A 272 5.50 -16.89 0.96
CA ALA A 272 5.79 -18.24 0.51
C ALA A 272 4.57 -19.12 0.79
N LEU A 273 3.85 -19.51 -0.25
CA LEU A 273 2.67 -20.35 -0.16
C LEU A 273 2.99 -21.75 -0.65
N SER A 274 2.74 -22.77 0.16
CA SER A 274 2.83 -24.17 -0.27
C SER A 274 1.63 -24.97 0.26
N PRO A 275 0.95 -25.77 -0.60
CA PRO A 275 -0.20 -26.57 -0.20
C PRO A 275 0.08 -27.53 0.96
N ASP A 276 1.31 -28.06 1.05
CA ASP A 276 1.70 -29.10 2.00
C ASP A 276 2.45 -28.56 3.23
N ALA A 277 2.38 -27.24 3.49
CA ALA A 277 3.16 -26.61 4.54
C ALA A 277 2.64 -27.01 5.94
N ALA A 278 3.52 -27.51 6.79
CA ALA A 278 3.20 -27.78 8.18
C ALA A 278 3.42 -26.52 9.04
N PRO A 279 2.66 -26.32 10.14
CA PRO A 279 2.85 -25.17 11.04
C PRO A 279 4.24 -25.09 11.69
N THR A 280 4.97 -26.20 11.72
CA THR A 280 6.33 -26.30 12.28
C THR A 280 7.43 -26.06 11.26
N ASP A 281 7.08 -25.88 9.99
CA ASP A 281 8.06 -25.65 8.93
C ASP A 281 8.68 -24.25 9.08
N THR A 282 9.93 -24.15 8.66
CA THR A 282 10.67 -22.88 8.59
C THR A 282 11.06 -22.60 7.16
N TYR A 283 11.50 -21.38 6.88
CA TYR A 283 11.82 -20.94 5.54
C TYR A 283 13.24 -20.40 5.49
N ARG A 284 13.92 -20.61 4.37
CA ARG A 284 15.22 -20.00 4.10
C ARG A 284 15.10 -19.19 2.81
N TRP A 285 15.09 -17.87 2.97
CA TRP A 285 15.06 -16.94 1.85
C TRP A 285 16.47 -16.71 1.33
N GLN A 286 16.62 -16.84 0.02
CA GLN A 286 17.88 -16.71 -0.70
C GLN A 286 17.77 -15.54 -1.67
N VAL A 287 18.73 -14.62 -1.57
CA VAL A 287 18.79 -13.38 -2.33
C VAL A 287 20.01 -13.41 -3.24
N THR A 288 19.80 -13.27 -4.54
CA THR A 288 20.87 -13.09 -5.52
C THR A 288 20.78 -11.66 -6.06
N SER A 289 21.69 -10.80 -5.59
CA SER A 289 21.78 -9.41 -6.03
C SER A 289 22.04 -9.30 -7.55
N PRO A 290 21.70 -8.18 -8.19
CA PRO A 290 21.93 -7.98 -9.61
C PRO A 290 23.42 -8.14 -9.96
N GLY A 291 23.73 -8.97 -10.95
CA GLY A 291 25.10 -9.28 -11.37
C GLY A 291 25.86 -10.27 -10.48
N ALA A 292 25.31 -10.68 -9.33
CA ALA A 292 25.90 -11.73 -8.50
C ALA A 292 25.58 -13.12 -9.06
N ALA A 293 26.53 -14.04 -8.97
CA ALA A 293 26.35 -15.43 -9.39
C ALA A 293 25.84 -16.35 -8.27
N THR A 294 26.02 -15.94 -7.00
CA THR A 294 25.77 -16.81 -5.85
C THR A 294 24.65 -16.23 -4.98
N PRO A 295 23.62 -17.02 -4.64
CA PRO A 295 22.60 -16.62 -3.69
C PRO A 295 23.17 -16.52 -2.27
N VAL A 296 22.69 -15.54 -1.51
CA VAL A 296 22.99 -15.36 -0.10
C VAL A 296 21.72 -15.57 0.71
N ALA A 297 21.77 -16.42 1.73
CA ALA A 297 20.63 -16.60 2.63
C ALA A 297 20.48 -15.38 3.54
N ASP A 298 19.24 -14.95 3.78
CA ASP A 298 18.91 -13.94 4.81
C ASP A 298 18.61 -14.65 6.14
N PRO A 299 19.56 -14.70 7.09
CA PRO A 299 19.38 -15.45 8.33
C PRO A 299 18.34 -14.84 9.27
N LYS A 300 17.91 -13.59 9.03
CA LYS A 300 16.94 -12.90 9.88
C LYS A 300 15.50 -13.18 9.47
N GLN A 301 15.28 -13.74 8.29
CA GLN A 301 13.96 -13.93 7.73
C GLN A 301 13.72 -15.43 7.53
N THR A 302 13.11 -16.05 8.53
CA THR A 302 12.94 -17.51 8.60
C THR A 302 11.49 -17.98 8.55
N THR A 303 10.56 -17.05 8.31
CA THR A 303 9.13 -17.31 8.25
C THR A 303 8.62 -17.38 6.80
N ALA A 304 7.36 -17.77 6.61
CA ALA A 304 6.70 -17.75 5.31
C ALA A 304 6.57 -16.34 4.70
N THR A 305 6.94 -15.29 5.43
CA THR A 305 6.96 -13.91 4.94
C THR A 305 8.39 -13.38 4.92
N TRP A 306 8.73 -12.71 3.82
CA TRP A 306 9.97 -11.95 3.68
C TRP A 306 9.68 -10.51 3.30
N THR A 307 10.39 -9.57 3.92
CA THR A 307 10.21 -8.15 3.75
C THR A 307 11.53 -7.42 3.56
N THR A 308 11.53 -6.38 2.75
CA THR A 308 12.65 -5.43 2.63
C THR A 308 12.18 -4.08 2.13
N LYS A 309 13.06 -3.08 2.13
CA LYS A 309 12.81 -1.77 1.52
C LYS A 309 13.27 -1.75 0.06
N PRO A 310 12.42 -1.31 -0.88
CA PRO A 310 12.81 -1.14 -2.27
C PRO A 310 13.76 0.06 -2.40
N ASN A 311 14.87 -0.15 -3.09
CA ASN A 311 15.82 0.87 -3.52
C ASN A 311 16.31 0.51 -4.92
N ARG A 312 16.79 1.47 -5.72
CA ARG A 312 17.17 1.20 -7.12
C ARG A 312 18.27 0.13 -7.26
N ALA A 313 19.13 -0.04 -6.26
CA ALA A 313 20.22 -1.02 -6.31
C ALA A 313 19.75 -2.48 -6.22
N VAL A 314 18.50 -2.73 -5.78
CA VAL A 314 17.93 -4.09 -5.76
C VAL A 314 17.10 -4.42 -7.00
N ASP A 315 17.03 -3.55 -8.01
CA ASP A 315 16.30 -3.84 -9.25
C ASP A 315 16.94 -5.02 -10.00
N GLY A 316 16.13 -6.04 -10.33
CA GLY A 316 16.61 -7.27 -10.95
C GLY A 316 17.14 -8.31 -9.96
N THR A 317 17.04 -8.07 -8.64
CA THR A 317 17.36 -9.07 -7.61
C THR A 317 16.46 -10.30 -7.78
N SER A 318 17.07 -11.48 -7.75
CA SER A 318 16.36 -12.76 -7.78
C SER A 318 16.20 -13.30 -6.37
N ILE A 319 14.97 -13.65 -6.00
CA ILE A 319 14.60 -14.19 -4.69
C ILE A 319 14.11 -15.62 -4.86
N ARG A 320 14.68 -16.55 -4.11
CA ARG A 320 14.16 -17.92 -3.96
C ARG A 320 13.85 -18.18 -2.49
N VAL A 321 12.94 -19.12 -2.24
CA VAL A 321 12.66 -19.60 -0.90
C VAL A 321 12.68 -21.12 -0.87
N GLU A 322 13.32 -21.66 0.16
CA GLU A 322 13.25 -23.06 0.51
C GLU A 322 12.34 -23.23 1.72
N ARG A 323 11.43 -24.22 1.69
CA ARG A 323 10.68 -24.66 2.87
C ARG A 323 11.44 -25.81 3.53
N LEU A 324 11.68 -25.70 4.83
CA LEU A 324 12.41 -26.67 5.63
C LEU A 324 11.47 -27.32 6.63
N SER A 325 11.57 -28.64 6.77
CA SER A 325 10.85 -29.40 7.79
C SER A 325 11.31 -29.02 9.20
N ALA A 326 10.58 -29.49 10.22
CA ALA A 326 10.99 -29.35 11.63
C ALA A 326 12.39 -29.93 11.93
N ALA A 327 12.88 -30.88 11.11
CA ALA A 327 14.23 -31.44 11.23
C ALA A 327 15.31 -30.63 10.49
N GLY A 328 14.95 -29.50 9.88
CA GLY A 328 15.86 -28.64 9.12
C GLY A 328 16.21 -29.17 7.73
N GLN A 329 15.45 -30.13 7.19
CA GLN A 329 15.66 -30.65 5.84
C GLN A 329 14.86 -29.82 4.83
N VAL A 330 15.49 -29.45 3.71
CA VAL A 330 14.78 -28.80 2.60
C VAL A 330 13.76 -29.78 2.03
N VAL A 331 12.49 -29.38 2.02
CA VAL A 331 11.35 -30.15 1.50
C VAL A 331 11.01 -29.69 0.09
N GLU A 332 10.93 -28.38 -0.11
CA GLU A 332 10.56 -27.74 -1.38
C GLU A 332 11.44 -26.51 -1.62
N THR A 333 11.58 -26.12 -2.89
CA THR A 333 12.28 -24.90 -3.32
C THR A 333 11.45 -24.21 -4.38
N SER A 334 11.24 -22.91 -4.26
CA SER A 334 10.45 -22.15 -5.22
C SER A 334 11.22 -21.88 -6.52
N GLU A 335 10.46 -21.63 -7.58
CA GLU A 335 10.96 -20.82 -8.69
C GLU A 335 11.36 -19.40 -8.22
N PRO A 336 12.29 -18.73 -8.91
CA PRO A 336 12.78 -17.43 -8.49
C PRO A 336 11.76 -16.33 -8.82
N GLN A 337 11.55 -15.43 -7.86
CA GLN A 337 10.86 -14.16 -8.07
C GLN A 337 11.88 -13.06 -8.35
N ILE A 338 11.72 -12.35 -9.47
CA ILE A 338 12.53 -11.17 -9.77
C ILE A 338 11.86 -9.92 -9.20
N LEU A 339 12.61 -9.12 -8.45
CA LEU A 339 12.16 -7.83 -7.96
C LEU A 339 12.37 -6.77 -9.03
N ARG A 340 11.39 -5.87 -9.18
CA ARG A 340 11.50 -4.69 -10.02
C ARG A 340 11.33 -3.45 -9.16
N THR A 341 12.33 -2.58 -9.16
CA THR A 341 12.32 -1.38 -8.31
C THR A 341 12.76 -0.14 -9.06
N ARG A 342 12.05 0.97 -8.87
CA ARG A 342 12.45 2.28 -9.38
C ARG A 342 11.94 3.40 -8.49
N ALA A 343 12.41 4.62 -8.67
CA ALA A 343 11.75 5.77 -8.07
C ALA A 343 10.69 6.35 -9.01
N LYS A 344 9.74 7.09 -8.44
CA LYS A 344 8.89 7.97 -9.23
C LYS A 344 9.68 9.20 -9.65
N ALA A 345 9.32 9.75 -10.81
CA ALA A 345 9.75 11.09 -11.16
C ALA A 345 9.15 12.07 -10.13
N PRO A 346 9.94 13.03 -9.63
CA PRO A 346 9.41 14.00 -8.70
C PRO A 346 8.26 14.80 -9.31
N THR A 347 7.20 14.99 -8.53
CA THR A 347 6.04 15.82 -8.92
C THR A 347 6.14 17.24 -8.38
N THR A 348 7.04 17.45 -7.41
CA THR A 348 7.30 18.72 -6.74
C THR A 348 8.73 18.74 -6.19
N THR A 349 9.22 19.92 -5.82
CA THR A 349 10.44 20.08 -5.02
C THR A 349 10.06 20.36 -3.57
N LEU A 350 10.79 19.75 -2.62
CA LEU A 350 10.66 20.07 -1.20
C LEU A 350 11.80 20.97 -0.73
N THR A 351 11.45 21.95 0.09
CA THR A 351 12.42 22.74 0.87
C THR A 351 12.12 22.55 2.34
N VAL A 352 13.16 22.49 3.17
CA VAL A 352 13.02 22.44 4.62
C VAL A 352 13.68 23.65 5.26
N SER A 353 13.06 24.16 6.32
CA SER A 353 13.57 25.27 7.11
C SER A 353 13.40 24.98 8.60
N ALA A 354 14.28 25.54 9.42
CA ALA A 354 14.19 25.48 10.86
C ALA A 354 13.87 26.88 11.42
N ASP A 355 13.21 26.95 12.57
CA ASP A 355 12.81 28.22 13.19
C ASP A 355 14.01 29.02 13.73
N LYS A 356 15.12 28.34 14.04
CA LYS A 356 16.38 28.96 14.48
C LYS A 356 17.58 28.42 13.71
N SER A 357 18.63 29.24 13.62
CA SER A 357 19.94 28.85 13.10
C SER A 357 20.80 28.08 14.11
N THR A 358 20.53 28.23 15.40
CA THR A 358 21.22 27.52 16.49
C THR A 358 20.26 27.21 17.64
N TYR A 359 20.55 26.13 18.38
CA TYR A 359 19.73 25.66 19.51
C TYR A 359 20.56 25.47 20.78
N ALA A 360 19.89 25.52 21.94
CA ALA A 360 20.43 25.00 23.19
C ALA A 360 19.87 23.59 23.46
N VAL A 361 20.59 22.75 24.21
CA VAL A 361 20.07 21.45 24.66
C VAL A 361 18.82 21.69 25.53
N GLY A 362 17.75 20.96 25.24
CA GLY A 362 16.43 21.15 25.86
C GLY A 362 15.49 22.06 25.07
N ASP A 363 15.96 22.76 24.03
CA ASP A 363 15.07 23.42 23.07
C ASP A 363 14.18 22.39 22.33
N THR A 364 13.12 22.88 21.70
CA THR A 364 12.38 22.11 20.68
C THR A 364 12.47 22.88 19.37
N ALA A 365 13.08 22.29 18.35
CA ALA A 365 13.11 22.86 17.02
C ALA A 365 11.75 22.70 16.35
N THR A 366 11.32 23.74 15.63
CA THR A 366 10.17 23.69 14.73
C THR A 366 10.69 23.69 13.31
N LEU A 367 10.57 22.53 12.67
CA LEU A 367 10.98 22.31 11.29
C LEU A 367 9.75 22.40 10.38
N ARG A 368 9.90 23.04 9.22
CA ARG A 368 8.83 23.22 8.24
C ARG A 368 9.28 22.80 6.85
N SER A 369 8.43 22.05 6.16
CA SER A 369 8.61 21.64 4.78
C SER A 369 7.63 22.38 3.87
N ALA A 370 8.09 22.82 2.70
CA ALA A 370 7.26 23.47 1.69
C ALA A 370 7.46 22.84 0.31
N GLN A 371 6.35 22.63 -0.39
CA GLN A 371 6.33 22.13 -1.77
C GLN A 371 6.42 23.27 -2.78
N SER A 372 7.03 23.01 -3.93
CA SER A 372 7.01 23.92 -5.08
C SER A 372 7.06 23.11 -6.38
N PRO A 373 5.97 23.04 -7.17
CA PRO A 373 4.63 23.58 -6.88
C PRO A 373 3.90 22.81 -5.76
N GLN A 374 2.87 23.41 -5.17
CA GLN A 374 2.00 22.72 -4.21
C GLN A 374 1.20 21.61 -4.91
N THR A 375 1.20 20.40 -4.34
CA THR A 375 0.32 19.29 -4.78
C THR A 375 -0.79 19.04 -3.75
N GLU A 376 -1.65 18.06 -4.04
CA GLU A 376 -2.69 17.58 -3.12
C GLU A 376 -2.15 16.54 -2.12
N ASP A 377 -0.89 16.11 -2.26
CA ASP A 377 -0.28 15.13 -1.37
C ASP A 377 0.16 15.82 -0.05
N GLU A 378 -0.29 15.28 1.08
CA GLU A 378 0.01 15.83 2.41
C GLU A 378 0.64 14.78 3.35
N HIS A 379 1.18 13.68 2.80
CA HIS A 379 1.78 12.61 3.58
C HIS A 379 3.30 12.77 3.67
N TYR A 380 3.79 13.35 4.77
CA TYR A 380 5.20 13.66 4.97
C TYR A 380 5.84 12.71 5.96
N HIS A 381 7.07 12.26 5.73
CA HIS A 381 7.90 11.73 6.81
C HIS A 381 9.17 12.56 6.95
N TRP A 382 9.54 12.84 8.20
CA TRP A 382 10.79 13.48 8.54
C TRP A 382 11.83 12.45 8.96
N TYR A 383 13.06 12.67 8.56
CA TYR A 383 14.17 11.78 8.83
C TYR A 383 15.35 12.54 9.41
N LEU A 384 16.04 11.89 10.34
CA LEU A 384 17.20 12.41 11.05
C LEU A 384 18.37 11.44 10.84
N ARG A 385 19.56 11.98 10.58
CA ARG A 385 20.82 11.25 10.60
C ARG A 385 21.76 11.94 11.57
N LYS A 386 22.16 11.25 12.64
CA LYS A 386 23.14 11.79 13.59
C LYS A 386 24.56 11.70 12.99
N PRO A 387 25.51 12.53 13.46
CA PRO A 387 26.89 12.40 13.03
C PRO A 387 27.42 10.98 13.24
N GLY A 388 28.03 10.39 12.21
CA GLY A 388 28.57 9.03 12.25
C GLY A 388 27.56 7.92 11.96
N GLU A 389 26.27 8.23 11.77
CA GLU A 389 25.28 7.24 11.33
C GLU A 389 25.30 7.07 9.80
N ASP A 390 25.27 5.82 9.34
CA ASP A 390 25.27 5.50 7.91
C ASP A 390 23.92 5.71 7.20
N SER A 391 22.84 6.02 7.94
CA SER A 391 21.52 6.13 7.33
C SER A 391 20.58 7.03 8.12
N TYR A 392 19.71 7.71 7.36
CA TYR A 392 18.59 8.46 7.87
C TYR A 392 17.56 7.55 8.55
N GLN A 393 17.30 7.83 9.83
CA GLN A 393 16.26 7.20 10.62
C GLN A 393 14.99 8.04 10.55
N TRP A 394 13.84 7.38 10.41
CA TRP A 394 12.55 8.06 10.48
C TRP A 394 12.36 8.65 11.87
N ILE A 395 12.03 9.94 11.96
CA ILE A 395 11.58 10.57 13.20
C ILE A 395 10.19 9.99 13.49
N PRO A 396 10.01 9.23 14.58
CA PRO A 396 8.76 8.53 14.84
C PRO A 396 7.56 9.47 14.81
N GLU A 397 6.49 8.99 14.17
CA GLU A 397 5.21 9.69 14.05
C GLU A 397 5.26 11.04 13.31
N SER A 398 6.36 11.35 12.63
CA SER A 398 6.42 12.49 11.72
C SER A 398 5.56 12.23 10.49
N ARG A 399 4.41 12.90 10.41
CA ARG A 399 3.40 12.72 9.34
C ARG A 399 2.98 13.99 8.61
N LEU A 400 3.44 15.14 9.10
CA LEU A 400 2.96 16.46 8.68
C LEU A 400 4.08 17.28 8.05
N ALA A 401 3.68 18.30 7.31
CA ALA A 401 4.60 19.29 6.72
C ALA A 401 5.43 20.02 7.78
N ASP A 402 4.91 20.15 9.01
CA ASP A 402 5.63 20.71 10.15
C ASP A 402 6.02 19.58 11.13
N GLN A 403 7.23 19.65 11.67
CA GLN A 403 7.76 18.68 12.64
C GLN A 403 8.39 19.37 13.84
N GLN A 404 8.02 18.93 15.03
CA GLN A 404 8.72 19.30 16.26
C GLN A 404 9.80 18.28 16.59
N LEU A 405 11.00 18.74 16.94
CA LEU A 405 12.11 17.89 17.31
C LEU A 405 12.74 18.37 18.63
N PRO A 406 12.59 17.62 19.74
CA PRO A 406 13.30 17.90 20.97
C PRO A 406 14.82 17.83 20.76
N ILE A 407 15.54 18.86 21.18
CA ILE A 407 16.98 19.00 20.96
C ILE A 407 17.76 18.39 22.12
N THR A 408 18.51 17.33 21.83
CA THR A 408 19.45 16.66 22.75
C THR A 408 20.89 16.87 22.29
N ALA A 409 21.88 16.75 23.18
CA ALA A 409 23.28 17.07 22.89
C ALA A 409 23.89 16.28 21.72
N ASP A 410 23.44 15.04 21.50
CA ASP A 410 23.89 14.13 20.44
C ASP A 410 23.36 14.48 19.05
N LEU A 411 22.46 15.47 18.92
CA LEU A 411 21.99 15.97 17.62
C LEU A 411 22.90 17.05 17.02
N ASN A 412 24.04 17.40 17.64
CA ASN A 412 24.88 18.50 17.15
C ASN A 412 25.52 18.09 15.83
N GLY A 413 25.26 18.81 14.75
CA GLY A 413 25.71 18.41 13.42
C GLY A 413 24.83 17.33 12.76
N ALA A 414 23.74 16.90 13.40
CA ALA A 414 22.80 15.98 12.78
C ALA A 414 22.11 16.63 11.58
N GLU A 415 21.78 15.82 10.58
CA GLU A 415 21.13 16.23 9.35
C GLU A 415 19.67 15.80 9.36
N VAL A 416 18.79 16.70 8.92
CA VAL A 416 17.35 16.49 8.90
C VAL A 416 16.82 16.75 7.50
N THR A 417 16.00 15.83 7.00
CA THR A 417 15.32 15.94 5.71
C THR A 417 13.85 15.52 5.82
N ALA A 418 13.01 16.05 4.94
CA ALA A 418 11.61 15.65 4.78
C ALA A 418 11.41 14.94 3.44
N ARG A 419 10.58 13.89 3.44
CA ARG A 419 10.09 13.21 2.25
C ARG A 419 8.58 13.33 2.16
N LEU A 420 8.07 13.54 0.95
CA LEU A 420 6.65 13.52 0.62
C LEU A 420 6.32 12.18 -0.05
N PHE A 421 5.20 11.59 0.31
CA PHE A 421 4.72 10.32 -0.21
C PHE A 421 3.33 10.46 -0.81
N ASN A 422 3.01 9.60 -1.77
CA ASN A 422 1.62 9.41 -2.20
C ASN A 422 0.88 8.45 -1.27
N THR A 423 -0.41 8.23 -1.54
CA THR A 423 -1.27 7.29 -0.79
C THR A 423 -0.76 5.86 -0.77
N ASP A 424 -0.05 5.42 -1.82
CA ASP A 424 0.58 4.08 -1.88
C ASP A 424 2.01 4.06 -1.30
N HIS A 425 2.36 5.07 -0.51
CA HIS A 425 3.63 5.19 0.21
C HIS A 425 4.87 5.16 -0.71
N SER A 426 4.74 5.64 -1.95
CA SER A 426 5.86 5.89 -2.86
C SER A 426 6.42 7.30 -2.61
N VAL A 427 7.74 7.45 -2.56
CA VAL A 427 8.38 8.78 -2.45
C VAL A 427 8.08 9.60 -3.70
N LEU A 428 7.56 10.80 -3.49
CA LEU A 428 7.30 11.81 -4.52
C LEU A 428 8.36 12.90 -4.56
N ALA A 429 8.95 13.24 -3.41
CA ALA A 429 10.00 14.23 -3.31
C ALA A 429 10.76 14.07 -1.99
N GLU A 430 12.00 14.53 -1.96
CA GLU A 430 12.82 14.65 -0.76
C GLU A 430 13.54 16.00 -0.77
N SER A 431 13.59 16.66 0.37
CA SER A 431 14.31 17.92 0.51
C SER A 431 15.82 17.72 0.62
N ALA A 432 16.60 18.74 0.23
CA ALA A 432 17.99 18.84 0.67
C ALA A 432 18.05 18.85 2.21
N PRO A 433 19.01 18.15 2.85
CA PRO A 433 19.09 18.12 4.29
C PRO A 433 19.53 19.47 4.88
N ILE A 434 18.99 19.80 6.05
CA ILE A 434 19.50 20.88 6.90
C ILE A 434 20.31 20.32 8.06
N ARG A 435 21.38 21.02 8.44
CA ARG A 435 22.22 20.64 9.58
C ARG A 435 21.79 21.38 10.84
N LEU A 436 21.59 20.65 11.92
CA LEU A 436 21.33 21.22 13.24
C LEU A 436 22.64 21.69 13.88
N THR A 437 22.63 22.90 14.45
CA THR A 437 23.79 23.46 15.14
C THR A 437 23.42 23.83 16.58
N MET A 438 24.24 23.44 17.54
CA MET A 438 24.03 23.70 18.96
C MET A 438 24.99 24.74 19.52
N THR A 439 24.56 25.41 20.59
CA THR A 439 25.33 26.41 21.32
C THR A 439 25.38 26.09 22.82
N GLY A 440 26.48 26.42 23.49
CA GLY A 440 26.62 26.32 24.96
C GLY A 440 27.36 25.08 25.47
N ALA A 441 27.46 24.98 26.80
CA ALA A 441 28.14 23.87 27.49
C ALA A 441 27.38 22.55 27.27
N GLY A 442 28.06 21.55 26.69
CA GLY A 442 27.48 20.24 26.38
C GLY A 442 27.34 19.93 24.88
N ALA A 443 27.57 20.91 23.99
CA ALA A 443 27.74 20.63 22.58
C ALA A 443 29.07 19.90 22.34
N THR A 444 29.03 18.68 21.81
CA THR A 444 30.24 18.02 21.29
C THR A 444 30.58 18.66 19.95
N ASP A 445 31.80 19.19 19.82
CA ASP A 445 32.29 19.74 18.55
C ASP A 445 32.18 18.65 17.47
N PRO A 446 31.44 18.88 16.37
CA PRO A 446 31.46 17.93 15.26
C PRO A 446 32.92 17.73 14.80
N ALA A 447 33.32 16.49 14.57
CA ALA A 447 34.68 16.15 14.14
C ALA A 447 35.13 17.03 12.95
N ALA A 448 36.44 17.27 12.85
CA ALA A 448 37.08 18.19 11.91
C ALA A 448 36.39 18.26 10.54
N THR A 449 36.05 19.47 10.09
CA THR A 449 35.30 19.67 8.84
C THR A 449 36.20 19.42 7.62
N ILE A 450 35.93 18.36 6.86
CA ILE A 450 36.47 18.19 5.50
C ILE A 450 35.75 19.15 4.58
N LYS A 451 36.48 19.83 3.69
CA LYS A 451 35.86 20.51 2.54
C LYS A 451 35.78 19.52 1.38
N ILE A 452 34.57 19.21 0.93
CA ILE A 452 34.37 18.58 -0.37
C ILE A 452 34.17 19.68 -1.41
N THR A 453 34.85 19.54 -2.54
CA THR A 453 34.62 20.35 -3.73
C THR A 453 34.29 19.44 -4.92
N SER A 454 33.46 19.96 -5.81
CA SER A 454 33.18 19.38 -7.12
C SER A 454 33.50 20.42 -8.19
N ALA A 455 33.82 19.94 -9.41
CA ALA A 455 34.10 20.83 -10.53
C ALA A 455 32.87 21.65 -10.96
N ALA A 456 31.66 21.12 -10.72
CA ALA A 456 30.38 21.75 -10.97
C ALA A 456 29.36 21.29 -9.92
N THR A 457 28.27 22.03 -9.76
CA THR A 457 27.10 21.62 -8.95
C THR A 457 25.97 21.02 -9.79
N THR A 458 26.04 21.24 -11.11
CA THR A 458 25.06 20.75 -12.10
C THR A 458 25.80 20.01 -13.21
N PHE A 459 25.28 18.85 -13.60
CA PHE A 459 25.86 17.96 -14.60
C PHE A 459 24.79 17.53 -15.61
N ALA A 460 25.22 17.24 -16.84
CA ALA A 460 24.35 16.55 -17.79
C ALA A 460 24.35 15.04 -17.53
N ALA A 461 23.22 14.36 -17.76
CA ALA A 461 23.19 12.90 -17.75
C ALA A 461 24.21 12.33 -18.77
N GLY A 462 25.04 11.40 -18.32
CA GLY A 462 26.18 10.84 -19.06
C GLY A 462 27.51 11.54 -18.80
N GLU A 463 27.52 12.67 -18.07
CA GLU A 463 28.74 13.39 -17.71
C GLU A 463 29.51 12.68 -16.59
N ARG A 464 30.84 12.83 -16.58
CA ARG A 464 31.71 12.29 -15.52
C ARG A 464 31.98 13.37 -14.47
N ALA A 465 31.75 13.07 -13.20
CA ALA A 465 31.94 14.02 -12.11
C ALA A 465 33.14 13.67 -11.23
N THR A 466 33.99 14.67 -10.95
CA THR A 466 35.10 14.53 -10.00
C THR A 466 34.76 15.21 -8.68
N PHE A 467 34.95 14.48 -7.59
CA PHE A 467 34.80 14.96 -6.22
C PHE A 467 36.15 14.92 -5.52
N THR A 468 36.48 15.98 -4.79
CA THR A 468 37.75 16.11 -4.06
C THR A 468 37.46 16.45 -2.60
N ALA A 469 38.22 15.84 -1.69
CA ALA A 469 38.15 16.07 -0.26
C ALA A 469 39.52 16.53 0.24
N GLU A 470 39.55 17.59 1.05
CA GLU A 470 40.76 18.09 1.70
C GLU A 470 40.73 17.72 3.20
N PRO A 471 41.24 16.53 3.60
CA PRO A 471 41.30 16.16 5.01
C PRO A 471 42.33 17.01 5.75
N SER A 472 42.02 17.39 6.99
CA SER A 472 42.94 18.13 7.87
C SER A 472 44.19 17.33 8.25
N THR A 473 44.15 16.00 8.10
CA THR A 473 45.26 15.10 8.39
C THR A 473 45.89 14.61 7.07
N PRO A 474 47.14 14.98 6.77
CA PRO A 474 47.83 14.50 5.57
C PRO A 474 47.98 12.97 5.55
N GLY A 475 47.68 12.34 4.41
CA GLY A 475 47.83 10.89 4.21
C GLY A 475 46.63 10.02 4.58
N SER A 476 45.51 10.62 5.02
CA SER A 476 44.26 9.87 5.27
C SER A 476 43.60 9.42 3.97
N ALA A 477 43.03 8.21 3.97
CA ALA A 477 42.26 7.68 2.85
C ALA A 477 40.83 8.24 2.84
N VAL A 478 40.28 8.49 1.65
CA VAL A 478 38.92 8.99 1.46
C VAL A 478 38.09 7.91 0.77
N GLU A 479 37.01 7.49 1.41
CA GLU A 479 36.00 6.61 0.84
C GLU A 479 34.82 7.45 0.34
N TRP A 480 34.45 7.26 -0.92
CA TRP A 480 33.34 7.98 -1.56
C TRP A 480 32.11 7.10 -1.64
N SER A 481 30.96 7.67 -1.29
CA SER A 481 29.68 7.01 -1.43
C SER A 481 28.58 7.97 -1.85
N VAL A 482 27.56 7.44 -2.52
CA VAL A 482 26.39 8.18 -2.98
C VAL A 482 25.13 7.65 -2.32
N ARG A 483 24.27 8.55 -1.88
CA ARG A 483 22.90 8.24 -1.49
C ARG A 483 21.96 8.85 -2.50
N LYS A 484 21.16 8.01 -3.15
CA LYS A 484 20.17 8.46 -4.13
C LYS A 484 18.97 9.09 -3.43
N ASN A 485 18.38 10.09 -4.08
CA ASN A 485 17.22 10.80 -3.54
C ASN A 485 16.09 9.81 -3.17
N GLY A 486 15.53 10.00 -1.98
CA GLY A 486 14.44 9.16 -1.43
C GLY A 486 14.88 7.81 -0.87
N GLU A 487 16.16 7.44 -0.96
CA GLU A 487 16.68 6.14 -0.52
C GLU A 487 17.55 6.25 0.73
N ASN A 488 17.66 5.20 1.55
CA ASN A 488 18.54 5.23 2.72
C ASN A 488 20.00 4.78 2.50
N PRO A 489 20.30 3.75 1.68
CA PRO A 489 21.66 3.26 1.59
C PRO A 489 22.60 4.23 0.89
N TYR A 490 23.81 4.40 1.45
CA TYR A 490 24.95 4.93 0.73
C TYR A 490 25.64 3.78 0.00
N VAL A 491 25.85 3.94 -1.31
CA VAL A 491 26.55 2.99 -2.16
C VAL A 491 27.95 3.53 -2.43
N VAL A 492 28.98 2.77 -2.08
CA VAL A 492 30.38 3.12 -2.34
C VAL A 492 30.65 3.14 -3.84
N PHE A 493 31.42 4.13 -4.30
CA PHE A 493 31.90 4.19 -5.68
C PHE A 493 33.39 4.57 -5.72
N GLU A 494 34.06 4.17 -6.79
CA GLU A 494 35.49 4.45 -6.99
C GLU A 494 35.72 5.38 -8.18
N GLY A 495 36.71 6.26 -8.05
CA GLY A 495 37.15 7.16 -9.12
C GLY A 495 36.12 8.22 -9.51
N THR A 496 36.02 8.49 -10.81
CA THR A 496 35.14 9.50 -11.39
C THR A 496 33.87 8.80 -11.93
N PRO A 497 32.73 8.81 -11.21
CA PRO A 497 31.51 8.17 -11.69
C PRO A 497 30.96 8.89 -12.93
N THR A 498 30.29 8.12 -13.79
CA THR A 498 29.42 8.66 -14.83
C THR A 498 28.02 8.84 -14.22
N LEU A 499 27.47 10.05 -14.27
CA LEU A 499 26.21 10.39 -13.64
C LEU A 499 25.04 10.15 -14.59
N ASP A 500 24.11 9.29 -14.20
CA ASP A 500 22.80 9.15 -14.85
C ASP A 500 21.72 9.98 -14.14
N GLU A 501 20.50 10.03 -14.69
CA GLU A 501 19.37 10.79 -14.15
C GLU A 501 19.01 10.41 -12.69
N SER A 502 19.35 9.21 -12.24
CA SER A 502 19.08 8.81 -10.85
C SER A 502 19.97 9.52 -9.84
N TRP A 503 21.05 10.16 -10.28
CA TRP A 503 21.93 10.99 -9.44
C TRP A 503 21.34 12.38 -9.16
N ASP A 504 20.26 12.78 -9.82
CA ASP A 504 19.58 14.02 -9.50
C ASP A 504 19.04 13.98 -8.05
N GLY A 505 19.31 15.03 -7.28
CA GLY A 505 18.93 15.06 -5.87
C GLY A 505 19.80 14.18 -4.96
N ALA A 506 20.91 13.60 -5.45
CA ALA A 506 21.74 12.66 -4.70
C ALA A 506 22.74 13.36 -3.77
N GLU A 507 22.98 12.75 -2.62
CA GLU A 507 23.97 13.19 -1.64
C GLU A 507 25.29 12.46 -1.85
N ILE A 508 26.40 13.20 -1.89
CA ILE A 508 27.76 12.66 -1.99
C ILE A 508 28.43 12.72 -0.64
N ARG A 509 28.81 11.57 -0.11
CA ARG A 509 29.50 11.45 1.18
C ARG A 509 30.96 11.09 0.99
N ALA A 510 31.82 11.84 1.66
CA ALA A 510 33.23 11.50 1.84
C ALA A 510 33.46 11.08 3.29
N VAL A 511 33.99 9.86 3.49
CA VAL A 511 34.41 9.35 4.80
C VAL A 511 35.93 9.30 4.82
N VAL A 512 36.55 10.06 5.71
CA VAL A 512 38.00 10.04 5.91
C VAL A 512 38.33 9.02 6.99
N ARG A 513 39.17 8.04 6.65
CA ARG A 513 39.57 6.97 7.55
C ARG A 513 41.05 7.09 7.96
N ASP A 514 41.37 6.64 9.16
CA ASP A 514 42.75 6.48 9.62
C ASP A 514 43.43 5.26 8.97
N ALA A 515 44.71 5.05 9.27
CA ALA A 515 45.49 3.95 8.70
C ALA A 515 45.02 2.55 9.17
N GLN A 516 44.16 2.49 10.19
CA GLN A 516 43.58 1.28 10.77
C GLN A 516 42.12 1.06 10.31
N GLY A 517 41.56 1.96 9.49
CA GLY A 517 40.19 1.90 8.97
C GLY A 517 39.13 2.59 9.84
N GLY A 518 39.52 3.20 10.96
CA GLY A 518 38.65 3.98 11.83
C GLY A 518 38.18 5.28 11.15
N VAL A 519 36.93 5.68 11.33
CA VAL A 519 36.40 6.93 10.78
C VAL A 519 36.95 8.10 11.58
N LEU A 520 37.73 8.97 10.93
CA LEU A 520 38.25 10.21 11.51
C LEU A 520 37.23 11.35 11.42
N THR A 521 36.57 11.47 10.27
CA THR A 521 35.52 12.48 10.01
C THR A 521 34.78 12.13 8.72
N GLU A 522 33.55 12.61 8.59
CA GLU A 522 32.76 12.49 7.36
C GLU A 522 32.09 13.83 7.04
N THR A 523 31.79 14.04 5.76
CA THR A 523 30.95 15.16 5.35
C THR A 523 30.16 14.79 4.11
N THR A 524 29.06 15.49 3.87
CA THR A 524 28.14 15.24 2.77
C THR A 524 27.91 16.54 1.99
N ILE A 525 27.97 16.48 0.65
CA ILE A 525 27.43 17.53 -0.20
C ILE A 525 25.93 17.26 -0.37
N PRO A 526 25.07 18.26 -0.10
CA PRO A 526 23.64 18.04 0.03
C PRO A 526 22.95 17.60 -1.27
N VAL A 527 23.37 18.06 -2.45
CA VAL A 527 22.72 17.67 -3.72
C VAL A 527 23.66 17.79 -4.92
N VAL A 528 23.65 16.78 -5.78
CA VAL A 528 24.10 16.85 -7.19
C VAL A 528 22.88 17.09 -8.07
N ASP A 529 22.89 18.14 -8.89
CA ASP A 529 21.84 18.38 -9.88
C ASP A 529 22.23 17.68 -11.19
N VAL A 530 21.38 16.76 -11.67
CA VAL A 530 21.63 16.07 -12.96
C VAL A 530 20.47 16.33 -13.90
N THR A 531 20.74 17.15 -14.92
CA THR A 531 19.74 17.45 -15.95
C THR A 531 19.76 16.37 -17.03
N SER A 532 18.58 15.91 -17.45
CA SER A 532 18.47 15.12 -18.68
C SER A 532 18.99 15.96 -19.85
N ALA A 533 19.73 15.31 -20.76
CA ALA A 533 20.18 16.00 -21.97
C ALA A 533 18.93 16.50 -22.71
N ALA A 534 18.80 17.83 -22.87
CA ALA A 534 17.75 18.39 -23.70
C ALA A 534 17.81 17.67 -25.05
N ALA A 535 16.72 16.99 -25.43
CA ALA A 535 16.61 16.42 -26.76
C ALA A 535 16.94 17.55 -27.74
N ALA A 536 18.07 17.42 -28.43
CA ALA A 536 18.49 18.40 -29.41
C ALA A 536 17.30 18.60 -30.36
N SER A 537 16.73 19.80 -30.35
CA SER A 537 15.63 20.17 -31.21
C SER A 537 16.12 20.13 -32.65
N SER A 538 16.06 18.97 -33.30
CA SER A 538 16.02 18.90 -34.74
C SER A 538 14.65 19.41 -35.14
N GLY A 539 14.61 20.67 -35.58
CA GLY A 539 13.46 21.18 -36.28
C GLY A 539 13.19 20.30 -37.49
N ASP A 540 12.06 19.59 -37.47
CA ASP A 540 11.33 19.35 -38.69
C ASP A 540 9.85 19.53 -38.42
N SER A 541 9.36 20.66 -38.90
CA SER A 541 7.95 20.99 -38.99
C SER A 541 7.36 20.23 -40.17
N SER A 542 6.56 19.19 -39.93
CA SER A 542 5.27 18.94 -40.58
C SER A 542 4.84 17.47 -40.51
N GLY A 543 3.58 17.26 -40.11
CA GLY A 543 2.79 16.13 -40.59
C GLY A 543 2.75 14.88 -39.71
N SER A 544 1.89 14.87 -38.69
CA SER A 544 0.99 13.72 -38.39
C SER A 544 0.15 14.03 -37.15
N MET A 545 -0.82 14.93 -37.30
CA MET A 545 -1.94 15.05 -36.38
C MET A 545 -3.15 14.41 -37.07
N LEU A 546 -3.54 13.17 -36.75
CA LEU A 546 -4.94 12.68 -36.66
C LEU A 546 -5.05 11.16 -36.41
N ARG A 547 -5.98 10.81 -35.48
CA ARG A 547 -6.63 9.50 -35.19
C ARG A 547 -5.88 8.65 -34.15
N TYR A 548 -6.35 8.45 -32.91
CA TYR A 548 -7.72 8.18 -32.45
C TYR A 548 -8.06 8.86 -31.12
N VAL A 549 -9.29 9.39 -31.05
CA VAL A 549 -10.01 9.77 -29.84
C VAL A 549 -10.89 8.58 -29.45
N VAL A 550 -10.75 8.08 -28.22
CA VAL A 550 -11.91 7.77 -27.37
C VAL A 550 -11.66 8.54 -26.08
N ALA A 551 -12.34 9.67 -25.99
CA ALA A 551 -12.26 10.65 -24.91
C ALA A 551 -13.20 10.26 -23.77
N GLY A 552 -12.75 10.51 -22.54
CA GLY A 552 -13.65 10.50 -21.40
C GLY A 552 -13.03 10.75 -20.03
N VAL A 553 -12.02 11.64 -19.83
CA VAL A 553 -11.59 12.02 -18.46
C VAL A 553 -11.24 13.51 -18.22
N VAL A 554 -10.90 14.36 -19.19
CA VAL A 554 -10.30 15.69 -18.85
C VAL A 554 -11.30 16.87 -18.80
N LEU A 555 -12.59 16.68 -18.47
CA LEU A 555 -13.53 17.82 -18.39
C LEU A 555 -14.50 17.83 -17.19
N LEU A 556 -14.05 17.45 -15.99
CA LEU A 556 -14.85 17.66 -14.77
C LEU A 556 -14.15 18.42 -13.63
N VAL A 557 -12.85 18.75 -13.73
CA VAL A 557 -12.14 19.47 -12.65
C VAL A 557 -12.23 21.01 -12.80
N LEU A 558 -12.60 21.54 -13.97
CA LEU A 558 -12.68 23.00 -14.20
C LEU A 558 -14.06 23.62 -13.92
N ILE A 559 -15.12 22.83 -13.72
CA ILE A 559 -16.47 23.38 -13.48
C ILE A 559 -16.77 23.57 -11.98
N THR A 560 -16.13 22.80 -11.08
CA THR A 560 -16.31 22.93 -9.63
C THR A 560 -15.62 24.18 -9.06
N GLY A 561 -14.47 24.58 -9.64
CA GLY A 561 -13.77 25.81 -9.25
C GLY A 561 -14.48 27.10 -9.66
N ALA A 562 -15.22 27.10 -10.76
CA ALA A 562 -15.93 28.29 -11.25
C ALA A 562 -17.21 28.61 -10.42
N VAL A 563 -17.88 27.58 -9.88
CA VAL A 563 -19.10 27.78 -9.08
C VAL A 563 -18.79 28.35 -7.68
N VAL A 564 -17.64 28.00 -7.09
CA VAL A 564 -17.23 28.54 -5.77
C VAL A 564 -16.82 30.02 -5.85
N VAL A 565 -16.26 30.47 -6.98
CA VAL A 565 -15.88 31.88 -7.18
C VAL A 565 -17.09 32.78 -7.45
N VAL A 566 -18.13 32.27 -8.13
CA VAL A 566 -19.35 33.05 -8.42
C VAL A 566 -20.26 33.20 -7.19
N VAL A 567 -20.28 32.22 -6.27
CA VAL A 567 -21.07 32.32 -5.03
C VAL A 567 -20.41 33.25 -3.99
N ARG A 568 -19.07 33.35 -3.96
CA ARG A 568 -18.37 34.30 -3.08
C ARG A 568 -18.48 35.76 -3.52
N ARG A 569 -18.60 36.06 -4.82
CA ARG A 569 -18.78 37.45 -5.31
C ARG A 569 -20.18 38.02 -5.09
N ARG A 570 -21.22 37.18 -4.95
CA ARG A 570 -22.60 37.68 -4.71
C ARG A 570 -22.93 38.01 -3.25
N ARG A 571 -22.10 37.61 -2.27
CA ARG A 571 -22.28 37.98 -0.85
C ARG A 571 -21.60 39.30 -0.45
N ALA A 572 -20.82 39.93 -1.34
CA ALA A 572 -20.10 41.17 -1.06
C ALA A 572 -20.77 42.45 -1.62
N HIS A 573 -21.93 42.37 -2.27
CA HIS A 573 -22.66 43.51 -2.86
C HIS A 573 -24.11 43.64 -2.35
N GLY A 574 -24.39 43.14 -1.15
CA GLY A 574 -25.71 43.23 -0.50
C GLY A 574 -25.70 43.91 0.86
N ALA A 575 -24.76 44.83 1.10
CA ALA A 575 -24.71 45.66 2.30
C ALA A 575 -24.20 47.06 1.96
N SER A 576 -25.11 47.90 1.46
CA SER A 576 -25.15 49.35 1.62
C SER A 576 -26.58 49.82 1.42
#